data_AF-A0A0C3L4B9-F1
#
_entry.id   AF-A0A0C3L4B9-F1
#
_cell.length_a   1.000
_cell.length_b   1.000
_cell.length_c   1.000
_cell.angle_alpha   90.00
_cell.angle_beta   90.00
_cell.angle_gamma   90.00
#
_symmetry.space_group_name_H-M   'P 1'
#
loop_
_entity.id
_entity.type
_entity.pdbx_description
1 polymer ?
#
loop_
_entity_poly.entity_id
_entity_poly.type
_entity_poly.pdbx_seq_one_letter_code
_entity_poly.pdbx_strand_id
1 'polypeptide(L)'
;VNPLLGPSQAALIEIGARYAPCMKHIEEVPSTLQMGCPSNTANPPTELCTIEQLCAHGGFNGGDPNQWWRFISPVFLHAGLVHLLVNMFVQSTISAQVEREVGSLGFILIYFAAGIFGNVLGGNFALVGLPSVGASGALFGTIATMWVDLIAHWRFEHRPKTKLAMLTVELALGIGLGFLPGTDNFAHLGGMCLGLLTSVAVYPMITETKTRATVVLAFRATAIALAVVLYVVLIRNFYTGNPAQACSWCRYLSCIPSAANDRCQGTGIVTTTTSS
;
A
#
# COMPACT_ATOMS: atom_id res chain seq x y z
N VAL A 1 -3.51 7.70 22.74
CA VAL A 1 -3.63 7.24 21.32
C VAL A 1 -4.65 8.12 20.60
N ASN A 2 -4.32 8.68 19.43
CA ASN A 2 -5.30 9.22 18.45
C ASN A 2 -4.61 9.42 17.06
N PRO A 3 -4.66 8.46 16.12
CA PRO A 3 -3.83 8.51 14.91
C PRO A 3 -4.52 8.38 13.52
N LEU A 4 -5.84 8.49 13.29
CA LEU A 4 -6.89 9.23 13.99
C LEU A 4 -8.02 8.30 14.46
N LEU A 5 -8.20 8.24 15.78
CA LEU A 5 -9.11 7.36 16.53
C LEU A 5 -9.17 5.91 16.04
N GLY A 6 -8.00 5.36 15.67
CA GLY A 6 -7.75 3.94 15.52
C GLY A 6 -6.88 3.36 16.63
N PRO A 7 -6.55 2.06 16.55
CA PRO A 7 -5.70 1.36 17.50
C PRO A 7 -4.24 1.87 17.50
N SER A 8 -3.44 1.39 18.46
CA SER A 8 -2.00 1.69 18.50
C SER A 8 -1.28 1.05 17.30
N GLN A 9 -0.11 1.57 16.94
CA GLN A 9 0.74 0.92 15.92
C GLN A 9 1.10 -0.52 16.32
N ALA A 10 1.30 -0.78 17.61
CA ALA A 10 1.56 -2.11 18.12
C ALA A 10 0.39 -3.07 17.85
N ALA A 11 -0.84 -2.65 18.15
CA ALA A 11 -2.04 -3.44 17.83
C ALA A 11 -2.30 -3.58 16.32
N LEU A 12 -1.95 -2.58 15.50
CA LEU A 12 -1.97 -2.74 14.02
C LEU A 12 -0.98 -3.81 13.55
N ILE A 13 0.23 -3.85 14.12
CA ILE A 13 1.22 -4.89 13.82
C ILE A 13 0.68 -6.26 14.25
N GLU A 14 0.16 -6.39 15.47
CA GLU A 14 -0.42 -7.63 15.98
C GLU A 14 -1.49 -8.19 15.02
N ILE A 15 -2.52 -7.40 14.68
CA ILE A 15 -3.66 -7.87 13.86
C ILE A 15 -3.36 -8.02 12.35
N GLY A 16 -2.12 -7.80 11.90
CA GLY A 16 -1.71 -8.13 10.54
C GLY A 16 -1.40 -6.98 9.58
N ALA A 17 -1.00 -5.80 10.07
CA ALA A 17 -0.49 -4.72 9.22
C ALA A 17 0.75 -5.13 8.42
N ARG A 18 1.04 -4.41 7.33
CA ARG A 18 2.32 -4.56 6.62
C ARG A 18 3.43 -4.04 7.53
N TYR A 19 4.27 -4.94 8.03
CA TYR A 19 5.40 -4.60 8.89
C TYR A 19 6.58 -5.52 8.55
N ALA A 20 7.61 -4.95 7.91
CA ALA A 20 8.67 -5.74 7.28
C ALA A 20 9.45 -6.65 8.26
N PRO A 21 9.73 -6.25 9.52
CA PRO A 21 10.34 -7.12 10.53
C PRO A 21 9.52 -8.37 10.92
N CYS A 22 8.20 -8.41 10.66
CA CYS A 22 7.40 -9.64 10.81
C CYS A 22 7.50 -10.57 9.59
N MET A 23 8.04 -10.08 8.47
CA MET A 23 7.98 -10.74 7.16
C MET A 23 9.33 -11.30 6.70
N LYS A 24 10.43 -10.78 7.24
CA LYS A 24 11.82 -11.24 7.06
C LYS A 24 12.73 -10.63 8.12
N HIS A 25 13.91 -11.22 8.32
CA HIS A 25 14.96 -10.60 9.14
C HIS A 25 15.44 -9.27 8.53
N ILE A 26 15.64 -8.26 9.38
CA ILE A 26 16.16 -6.93 9.05
C ILE A 26 17.18 -6.56 10.14
N GLU A 27 18.42 -6.32 9.76
CA GLU A 27 19.53 -6.11 10.69
C GLU A 27 19.32 -4.85 11.56
N GLU A 28 18.73 -3.81 10.98
CA GLU A 28 18.44 -2.55 11.67
C GLU A 28 17.20 -2.62 12.59
N VAL A 29 16.41 -3.70 12.51
CA VAL A 29 15.23 -3.95 13.36
C VAL A 29 15.16 -5.45 13.70
N PRO A 30 16.03 -5.97 14.59
CA PRO A 30 16.09 -7.39 14.92
C PRO A 30 14.85 -7.85 15.69
N SER A 31 14.54 -9.15 15.61
CA SER A 31 13.38 -9.77 16.27
C SER A 31 13.34 -9.57 17.80
N THR A 32 14.50 -9.38 18.41
CA THR A 32 14.70 -9.15 19.86
C THR A 32 14.56 -7.69 20.29
N LEU A 33 14.43 -6.73 19.35
CA LEU A 33 14.26 -5.32 19.68
C LEU A 33 12.98 -5.12 20.50
N GLN A 34 13.07 -4.34 21.58
CA GLN A 34 11.94 -4.07 22.46
C GLN A 34 11.12 -2.86 22.01
N MET A 35 9.80 -3.03 21.97
CA MET A 35 8.81 -2.00 21.68
C MET A 35 7.65 -2.10 22.68
N GLY A 36 6.85 -1.04 22.82
CA GLY A 36 5.65 -1.06 23.67
C GLY A 36 4.67 -2.15 23.21
N CYS A 37 4.21 -2.99 24.14
CA CYS A 37 3.26 -4.07 23.85
C CYS A 37 1.89 -3.53 23.36
N PRO A 38 1.10 -4.30 22.58
CA PRO A 38 -0.23 -3.89 22.14
C PRO A 38 -1.22 -3.59 23.28
N SER A 39 -1.09 -4.34 24.38
CA SER A 39 -1.79 -4.15 25.67
C SER A 39 -1.51 -2.80 26.33
N ASN A 40 -0.40 -2.15 26.00
CA ASN A 40 0.08 -1.00 26.74
C ASN A 40 -0.64 0.30 26.31
N THR A 41 -1.30 0.93 27.28
CA THR A 41 -1.99 2.22 27.10
C THR A 41 -1.23 3.41 27.69
N ALA A 42 -0.08 3.18 28.33
CA ALA A 42 0.74 4.21 28.93
C ALA A 42 1.59 4.96 27.89
N ASN A 43 1.97 6.19 28.23
CA ASN A 43 2.88 7.01 27.43
C ASN A 43 3.83 7.78 28.38
N PRO A 44 5.11 7.40 28.50
CA PRO A 44 5.80 6.33 27.75
C PRO A 44 5.30 4.91 28.11
N PRO A 45 5.59 3.89 27.27
CA PRO A 45 5.18 2.51 27.54
C PRO A 45 5.82 1.94 28.81
N THR A 46 5.03 1.24 29.61
CA THR A 46 5.46 0.57 30.85
C THR A 46 5.72 -0.93 30.70
N GLU A 47 5.29 -1.51 29.58
CA GLU A 47 5.37 -2.93 29.26
C GLU A 47 5.99 -3.05 27.86
N LEU A 48 7.08 -3.80 27.75
CA LEU A 48 7.86 -3.94 26.53
C LEU A 48 7.84 -5.39 26.04
N CYS A 49 7.59 -5.54 24.75
CA CYS A 49 7.54 -6.81 24.02
C CYS A 49 8.64 -6.81 22.95
N THR A 50 9.20 -7.99 22.66
CA THR A 50 10.07 -8.15 21.48
C THR A 50 9.26 -7.99 20.18
N ILE A 51 9.93 -7.68 19.06
CA ILE A 51 9.28 -7.70 17.73
C ILE A 51 8.62 -9.05 17.45
N GLU A 52 9.26 -10.17 17.83
CA GLU A 52 8.67 -11.51 17.68
C GLU A 52 7.33 -11.65 18.41
N GLN A 53 7.26 -11.21 19.67
CA GLN A 53 6.00 -11.19 20.44
C GLN A 53 4.97 -10.24 19.82
N LEU A 54 5.42 -9.06 19.36
CA LEU A 54 4.58 -8.03 18.76
C LEU A 54 3.96 -8.46 17.42
N CYS A 55 4.67 -9.27 16.64
CA CYS A 55 4.18 -9.80 15.37
C CYS A 55 3.08 -10.85 15.53
N ALA A 56 2.92 -11.42 16.73
CA ALA A 56 1.99 -12.50 17.05
C ALA A 56 2.01 -13.64 16.00
N HIS A 57 0.95 -14.44 15.90
CA HIS A 57 0.67 -15.38 14.79
C HIS A 57 1.76 -16.40 14.37
N GLY A 58 2.86 -16.54 15.11
CA GLY A 58 3.94 -17.49 14.83
C GLY A 58 4.78 -17.10 13.60
N GLY A 59 5.31 -18.09 12.88
CA GLY A 59 6.05 -17.85 11.64
C GLY A 59 7.52 -17.39 11.80
N PHE A 60 8.06 -17.41 13.02
CA PHE A 60 9.50 -17.26 13.31
C PHE A 60 10.17 -18.63 13.45
N ASN A 61 9.51 -19.60 14.11
CA ASN A 61 9.93 -21.02 14.20
C ASN A 61 11.39 -21.24 14.69
N GLY A 62 11.93 -20.31 15.49
CA GLY A 62 13.33 -20.36 15.94
C GLY A 62 14.37 -19.86 14.91
N GLY A 63 13.92 -19.19 13.85
CA GLY A 63 14.75 -18.58 12.82
C GLY A 63 14.13 -17.28 12.27
N ASP A 64 14.35 -17.00 10.99
CA ASP A 64 13.89 -15.76 10.37
C ASP A 64 12.35 -15.67 10.26
N PRO A 65 11.75 -14.48 10.52
CA PRO A 65 10.32 -14.27 10.36
C PRO A 65 9.83 -14.50 8.93
N ASN A 66 8.65 -15.10 8.78
CA ASN A 66 8.01 -15.35 7.48
C ASN A 66 6.47 -15.20 7.51
N GLN A 67 5.99 -14.00 7.85
CA GLN A 67 4.56 -13.67 7.76
C GLN A 67 4.20 -13.03 6.40
N TRP A 68 4.49 -13.74 5.29
CA TRP A 68 4.26 -13.30 3.90
C TRP A 68 2.83 -12.82 3.61
N TRP A 69 1.85 -13.34 4.35
CA TRP A 69 0.43 -12.99 4.24
C TRP A 69 0.16 -11.50 4.57
N ARG A 70 1.11 -10.80 5.20
CA ARG A 70 1.11 -9.34 5.41
C ARG A 70 1.27 -8.50 4.13
N PHE A 71 1.41 -9.11 2.95
CA PHE A 71 1.14 -8.43 1.68
C PHE A 71 -0.36 -8.34 1.35
N ILE A 72 -1.20 -9.18 1.96
CA ILE A 72 -2.63 -9.35 1.63
C ILE A 72 -3.54 -8.78 2.73
N SER A 73 -3.32 -9.17 3.99
CA SER A 73 -4.11 -8.71 5.14
C SER A 73 -4.28 -7.18 5.29
N PRO A 74 -3.30 -6.30 4.94
CA PRO A 74 -3.43 -4.87 5.20
C PRO A 74 -4.55 -4.20 4.39
N VAL A 75 -4.98 -4.81 3.26
CA VAL A 75 -6.06 -4.31 2.40
C VAL A 75 -7.40 -4.24 3.15
N PHE A 76 -7.58 -5.06 4.19
CA PHE A 76 -8.80 -5.08 5.02
C PHE A 76 -8.68 -4.22 6.29
N LEU A 77 -7.45 -3.87 6.69
CA LEU A 77 -7.16 -3.14 7.92
C LEU A 77 -7.15 -1.63 7.68
N HIS A 78 -7.41 -0.84 8.72
CA HIS A 78 -7.50 0.62 8.63
C HIS A 78 -6.85 1.28 9.85
N ALA A 79 -6.11 2.36 9.61
CA ALA A 79 -5.33 3.06 10.67
C ALA A 79 -6.22 3.79 11.70
N GLY A 80 -7.50 3.99 11.39
CA GLY A 80 -8.49 4.59 12.28
C GLY A 80 -9.78 4.96 11.55
N LEU A 81 -10.76 5.47 12.31
CA LEU A 81 -12.11 5.72 11.81
C LEU A 81 -12.14 6.69 10.62
N VAL A 82 -11.36 7.77 10.66
CA VAL A 82 -11.32 8.76 9.56
C VAL A 82 -10.79 8.13 8.27
N HIS A 83 -9.73 7.33 8.36
CA HIS A 83 -9.15 6.62 7.22
C HIS A 83 -10.14 5.58 6.65
N LEU A 84 -10.84 4.83 7.52
CA LEU A 84 -11.92 3.93 7.09
C LEU A 84 -13.03 4.68 6.34
N LEU A 85 -13.53 5.79 6.87
CA LEU A 85 -14.61 6.56 6.24
C LEU A 85 -14.21 7.12 4.87
N VAL A 86 -12.98 7.62 4.72
CA VAL A 86 -12.47 8.09 3.42
C VAL A 86 -12.36 6.92 2.43
N ASN A 87 -11.81 5.78 2.83
CA ASN A 87 -11.72 4.60 1.96
C ASN A 87 -13.12 4.10 1.55
N MET A 88 -14.08 4.02 2.48
CA MET A 88 -15.44 3.59 2.17
C MET A 88 -16.19 4.58 1.28
N PHE A 89 -15.92 5.88 1.39
CA PHE A 89 -16.46 6.89 0.47
C PHE A 89 -15.97 6.67 -0.97
N VAL A 90 -14.65 6.48 -1.17
CA VAL A 90 -14.06 6.20 -2.49
C VAL A 90 -14.51 4.83 -3.02
N GLN A 91 -14.58 3.81 -2.16
CA GLN A 91 -15.12 2.48 -2.49
C GLN A 91 -16.57 2.57 -3.02
N SER A 92 -17.44 3.28 -2.30
CA SER A 92 -18.87 3.36 -2.62
C SER A 92 -19.18 4.27 -3.82
N THR A 93 -18.19 5.01 -4.32
CA THR A 93 -18.31 5.93 -5.46
C THR A 93 -17.51 5.43 -6.65
N ILE A 94 -16.19 5.64 -6.66
CA ILE A 94 -15.30 5.29 -7.78
C ILE A 94 -15.23 3.78 -7.98
N SER A 95 -15.00 3.00 -6.92
CA SER A 95 -14.85 1.55 -7.07
C SER A 95 -16.17 0.87 -7.46
N ALA A 96 -17.30 1.35 -6.94
CA ALA A 96 -18.64 0.93 -7.35
C ALA A 96 -19.00 1.33 -8.80
N GLN A 97 -18.45 2.44 -9.33
CA GLN A 97 -18.54 2.76 -10.76
C GLN A 97 -17.71 1.77 -11.58
N VAL A 98 -16.44 1.58 -11.24
CA VAL A 98 -15.54 0.65 -11.93
C VAL A 98 -16.13 -0.76 -11.98
N GLU A 99 -16.71 -1.26 -10.89
CA GLU A 99 -17.36 -2.58 -10.87
C GLU A 99 -18.51 -2.70 -11.89
N ARG A 100 -19.30 -1.64 -12.09
CA ARG A 100 -20.38 -1.64 -13.10
C ARG A 100 -19.85 -1.61 -14.53
N GLU A 101 -18.68 -1.01 -14.75
CA GLU A 101 -18.05 -0.87 -16.07
C GLU A 101 -17.28 -2.13 -16.49
N VAL A 102 -16.55 -2.77 -15.56
CA VAL A 102 -15.72 -3.95 -15.87
C VAL A 102 -16.33 -5.29 -15.43
N GLY A 103 -17.41 -5.26 -14.65
CA GLY A 103 -18.02 -6.42 -14.00
C GLY A 103 -17.24 -6.92 -12.77
N SER A 104 -17.92 -7.58 -11.83
CA SER A 104 -17.35 -7.99 -10.53
C SER A 104 -16.05 -8.81 -10.63
N LEU A 105 -15.90 -9.67 -11.64
CA LEU A 105 -14.64 -10.42 -11.83
C LEU A 105 -13.46 -9.51 -12.23
N GLY A 106 -13.67 -8.59 -13.17
CA GLY A 106 -12.66 -7.61 -13.56
C GLY A 106 -12.30 -6.69 -12.39
N PHE A 107 -13.30 -6.31 -11.60
CA PHE A 107 -13.14 -5.49 -10.41
C PHE A 107 -12.29 -6.18 -9.35
N ILE A 108 -12.63 -7.42 -8.98
CA ILE A 108 -11.87 -8.24 -8.01
C ILE A 108 -10.40 -8.37 -8.46
N LEU A 109 -10.16 -8.61 -9.75
CA LEU A 109 -8.81 -8.72 -10.30
C LEU A 109 -8.03 -7.40 -10.20
N ILE A 110 -8.62 -6.26 -10.59
CA ILE A 110 -7.97 -4.94 -10.44
C ILE A 110 -7.70 -4.63 -8.96
N TYR A 111 -8.72 -4.78 -8.12
CA TYR A 111 -8.72 -4.37 -6.72
C TYR A 111 -7.66 -5.13 -5.91
N PHE A 112 -7.71 -6.46 -5.92
CA PHE A 112 -6.75 -7.26 -5.14
C PHE A 112 -5.35 -7.24 -5.72
N ALA A 113 -5.19 -7.22 -7.05
CA ALA A 113 -3.87 -7.09 -7.63
C ALA A 113 -3.23 -5.75 -7.23
N ALA A 114 -3.92 -4.62 -7.42
CA ALA A 114 -3.41 -3.30 -7.04
C ALA A 114 -3.12 -3.19 -5.54
N GLY A 115 -4.03 -3.65 -4.67
CA GLY A 115 -3.84 -3.61 -3.21
C GLY A 115 -2.64 -4.42 -2.73
N ILE A 116 -2.51 -5.68 -3.18
CA ILE A 116 -1.40 -6.56 -2.78
C ILE A 116 -0.08 -6.03 -3.33
N PHE A 117 -0.04 -5.55 -4.58
CA PHE A 117 1.17 -4.99 -5.16
C PHE A 117 1.59 -3.66 -4.52
N GLY A 118 0.63 -2.83 -4.10
CA GLY A 118 0.89 -1.68 -3.25
C GLY A 118 1.67 -2.08 -2.00
N ASN A 119 1.20 -3.11 -1.29
CA ASN A 119 1.93 -3.64 -0.13
C ASN A 119 3.32 -4.22 -0.50
N VAL A 120 3.47 -4.86 -1.67
CA VAL A 120 4.78 -5.33 -2.16
C VAL A 120 5.74 -4.17 -2.40
N LEU A 121 5.30 -3.10 -3.08
CA LEU A 121 6.14 -1.92 -3.34
C LEU A 121 6.49 -1.19 -2.04
N GLY A 122 5.51 -1.01 -1.14
CA GLY A 122 5.73 -0.46 0.20
C GLY A 122 6.69 -1.29 1.03
N GLY A 123 6.64 -2.62 0.94
CA GLY A 123 7.58 -3.52 1.61
C GLY A 123 9.04 -3.29 1.20
N ASN A 124 9.29 -2.89 -0.06
CA ASN A 124 10.63 -2.66 -0.58
C ASN A 124 11.22 -1.28 -0.23
N PHE A 125 10.38 -0.24 -0.11
CA PHE A 125 10.86 1.15 -0.13
C PHE A 125 10.30 2.08 0.97
N ALA A 126 9.28 1.67 1.71
CA ALA A 126 8.80 2.42 2.89
C ALA A 126 9.69 2.15 4.12
N LEU A 127 9.57 3.00 5.15
CA LEU A 127 10.29 2.84 6.42
C LEU A 127 9.92 1.51 7.09
N VAL A 128 10.94 0.66 7.31
CA VAL A 128 10.77 -0.71 7.83
C VAL A 128 10.17 -0.76 9.25
N GLY A 129 10.40 0.27 10.06
CA GLY A 129 9.93 0.40 11.43
C GLY A 129 8.52 0.99 11.58
N LEU A 130 7.83 1.29 10.48
CA LEU A 130 6.46 1.81 10.51
C LEU A 130 5.46 0.81 9.88
N PRO A 131 4.37 0.44 10.57
CA PRO A 131 3.33 -0.39 9.97
C PRO A 131 2.49 0.41 8.97
N SER A 132 1.99 -0.27 7.95
CA SER A 132 1.04 0.27 6.97
C SER A 132 -0.18 -0.62 6.80
N VAL A 133 -1.35 0.01 6.64
CA VAL A 133 -2.67 -0.60 6.46
C VAL A 133 -3.51 0.25 5.53
N GLY A 134 -4.52 -0.35 4.91
CA GLY A 134 -5.53 0.37 4.13
C GLY A 134 -5.93 -0.35 2.86
N ALA A 135 -7.21 -0.22 2.51
CA ALA A 135 -7.72 -0.49 1.17
C ALA A 135 -7.15 0.47 0.10
N SER A 136 -6.48 1.55 0.49
CA SER A 136 -6.11 2.66 -0.39
C SER A 136 -5.24 2.27 -1.58
N GLY A 137 -4.33 1.30 -1.48
CA GLY A 137 -3.61 0.77 -2.64
C GLY A 137 -4.53 0.15 -3.69
N ALA A 138 -5.58 -0.56 -3.27
CA ALA A 138 -6.60 -1.11 -4.16
C ALA A 138 -7.49 0.00 -4.75
N LEU A 139 -7.86 1.02 -3.95
CA LEU A 139 -8.62 2.18 -4.39
C LEU A 139 -7.86 2.99 -5.45
N PHE A 140 -6.55 3.23 -5.25
CA PHE A 140 -5.67 3.82 -6.28
C PHE A 140 -5.64 2.99 -7.56
N GLY A 141 -5.78 1.66 -7.45
CA GLY A 141 -5.99 0.78 -8.60
C GLY A 141 -7.30 1.04 -9.35
N THR A 142 -8.39 1.35 -8.65
CA THR A 142 -9.68 1.72 -9.27
C THR A 142 -9.66 3.13 -9.87
N ILE A 143 -8.95 4.08 -9.24
CA ILE A 143 -8.68 5.40 -9.82
C ILE A 143 -7.86 5.22 -11.11
N ALA A 144 -6.87 4.33 -11.12
CA ALA A 144 -6.12 3.99 -12.34
C ALA A 144 -7.03 3.48 -13.48
N THR A 145 -8.10 2.74 -13.17
CA THR A 145 -9.10 2.36 -14.17
C THR A 145 -9.78 3.57 -14.80
N MET A 146 -10.13 4.59 -14.01
CA MET A 146 -10.71 5.85 -14.51
C MET A 146 -9.76 6.62 -15.45
N TRP A 147 -8.44 6.55 -15.20
CA TRP A 147 -7.44 7.07 -16.12
C TRP A 147 -7.39 6.27 -17.44
N VAL A 148 -7.44 4.94 -17.36
CA VAL A 148 -7.46 4.07 -18.55
C VAL A 148 -8.72 4.29 -19.39
N ASP A 149 -9.91 4.41 -18.77
CA ASP A 149 -11.15 4.79 -19.45
C ASP A 149 -11.00 6.12 -20.20
N LEU A 150 -10.63 7.18 -19.47
CA LEU A 150 -10.50 8.52 -20.03
C LEU A 150 -9.52 8.58 -21.21
N ILE A 151 -8.41 7.84 -21.15
CA ILE A 151 -7.43 7.78 -22.24
C ILE A 151 -7.98 6.96 -23.42
N ALA A 152 -8.59 5.80 -23.17
CA ALA A 152 -9.14 4.93 -24.22
C ALA A 152 -10.34 5.55 -24.96
N HIS A 153 -11.12 6.39 -24.25
CA HIS A 153 -12.37 6.98 -24.71
C HIS A 153 -12.35 8.52 -24.78
N TRP A 154 -11.15 9.15 -24.79
CA TRP A 154 -10.94 10.61 -24.79
C TRP A 154 -11.81 11.40 -25.79
N ARG A 155 -12.14 10.81 -26.95
CA ARG A 155 -12.95 11.45 -28.00
C ARG A 155 -14.47 11.39 -27.74
N PHE A 156 -14.92 10.50 -26.87
CA PHE A 156 -16.33 10.30 -26.52
C PHE A 156 -16.70 11.03 -25.21
N GLU A 157 -15.71 11.25 -24.34
CA GLU A 157 -15.86 12.04 -23.12
C GLU A 157 -16.21 13.51 -23.46
N HIS A 158 -17.20 14.08 -22.77
CA HIS A 158 -17.70 15.43 -23.09
C HIS A 158 -16.74 16.54 -22.63
N ARG A 159 -16.04 16.33 -21.51
CA ARG A 159 -15.07 17.30 -20.95
C ARG A 159 -13.77 16.60 -20.50
N PRO A 160 -13.00 16.00 -21.42
CA PRO A 160 -11.89 15.12 -21.08
C PRO A 160 -10.77 15.84 -20.33
N LYS A 161 -10.49 17.11 -20.66
CA LYS A 161 -9.53 17.94 -19.92
C LYS A 161 -9.97 18.23 -18.47
N THR A 162 -11.28 18.37 -18.23
CA THR A 162 -11.82 18.58 -16.87
C THR A 162 -11.79 17.29 -16.07
N LYS A 163 -12.19 16.15 -16.66
CA LYS A 163 -12.07 14.83 -16.04
C LYS A 163 -10.61 14.51 -15.70
N LEU A 164 -9.67 14.79 -16.61
CA LEU A 164 -8.23 14.67 -16.36
C LEU A 164 -7.76 15.52 -15.18
N ALA A 165 -8.18 16.78 -15.11
CA ALA A 165 -7.82 17.68 -14.01
C ALA A 165 -8.38 17.19 -12.67
N MET A 166 -9.63 16.71 -12.63
CA MET A 166 -10.24 16.11 -11.43
C MET A 166 -9.49 14.87 -10.96
N LEU A 167 -9.22 13.92 -11.87
CA LEU A 167 -8.42 12.72 -11.59
C LEU A 167 -7.00 13.04 -11.12
N THR A 168 -6.41 14.14 -11.59
CA THR A 168 -5.10 14.63 -11.14
C THR A 168 -5.16 15.24 -9.73
N VAL A 169 -6.23 15.96 -9.40
CA VAL A 169 -6.48 16.47 -8.05
C VAL A 169 -6.74 15.32 -7.07
N GLU A 170 -7.52 14.31 -7.45
CA GLU A 170 -7.76 13.10 -6.65
C GLU A 170 -6.46 12.36 -6.34
N LEU A 171 -5.59 12.18 -7.35
CA LEU A 171 -4.25 11.63 -7.16
C LEU A 171 -3.42 12.47 -6.18
N ALA A 172 -3.39 13.79 -6.34
CA ALA A 172 -2.65 14.68 -5.44
C ALA A 172 -3.17 14.63 -3.99
N LEU A 173 -4.50 14.61 -3.80
CA LEU A 173 -5.13 14.48 -2.48
C LEU A 173 -4.83 13.13 -1.84
N GLY A 174 -4.91 12.04 -2.60
CA GLY A 174 -4.57 10.69 -2.11
C GLY A 174 -3.09 10.58 -1.71
N ILE A 175 -2.18 11.19 -2.47
CA ILE A 175 -0.76 11.26 -2.10
C ILE A 175 -0.55 12.12 -0.84
N GLY A 176 -1.33 13.20 -0.68
CA GLY A 176 -1.41 13.96 0.57
C GLY A 176 -1.86 13.12 1.77
N LEU A 177 -2.85 12.25 1.58
CA LEU A 177 -3.33 11.33 2.62
C LEU A 177 -2.31 10.23 2.97
N GLY A 178 -1.43 9.84 2.05
CA GLY A 178 -0.37 8.84 2.31
C GLY A 178 0.79 9.32 3.18
N PHE A 179 0.73 10.55 3.69
CA PHE A 179 1.57 11.05 4.78
C PHE A 179 0.94 10.86 6.16
N LEU A 180 -0.28 10.32 6.25
CA LEU A 180 -0.95 10.04 7.53
C LEU A 180 -0.36 8.77 8.19
N PRO A 181 -0.27 8.72 9.54
CA PRO A 181 0.23 7.55 10.25
C PRO A 181 -0.53 6.27 9.89
N GLY A 182 0.21 5.18 9.68
CA GLY A 182 -0.37 3.89 9.30
C GLY A 182 -0.73 3.76 7.81
N THR A 183 -0.33 4.72 6.98
CA THR A 183 -0.41 4.66 5.51
C THR A 183 0.97 4.93 4.91
N ASP A 184 1.15 4.64 3.62
CA ASP A 184 2.35 5.03 2.89
C ASP A 184 2.09 5.25 1.39
N ASN A 185 2.84 6.15 0.79
CA ASN A 185 2.68 6.52 -0.62
C ASN A 185 3.28 5.49 -1.60
N PHE A 186 4.11 4.55 -1.14
CA PHE A 186 4.53 3.44 -2.00
C PHE A 186 3.37 2.46 -2.22
N ALA A 187 2.52 2.23 -1.22
CA ALA A 187 1.29 1.45 -1.38
C ALA A 187 0.32 2.12 -2.37
N HIS A 188 0.16 3.44 -2.27
CA HIS A 188 -0.64 4.24 -3.21
C HIS A 188 -0.10 4.20 -4.64
N LEU A 189 1.20 4.49 -4.84
CA LEU A 189 1.82 4.53 -6.17
C LEU A 189 1.97 3.15 -6.79
N GLY A 190 2.22 2.11 -5.99
CA GLY A 190 2.22 0.71 -6.44
C GLY A 190 0.82 0.30 -6.89
N GLY A 191 -0.20 0.62 -6.08
CA GLY A 191 -1.61 0.44 -6.42
C GLY A 191 -2.01 1.08 -7.74
N MET A 192 -1.65 2.35 -7.95
CA MET A 192 -1.84 3.05 -9.23
C MET A 192 -1.08 2.37 -10.38
N CYS A 193 0.22 2.08 -10.20
CA CYS A 193 1.06 1.49 -11.23
C CYS A 193 0.53 0.15 -11.73
N LEU A 194 0.21 -0.78 -10.82
CA LEU A 194 -0.34 -2.06 -11.21
C LEU A 194 -1.81 -1.95 -11.65
N GLY A 195 -2.58 -1.04 -11.04
CA GLY A 195 -3.95 -0.72 -11.45
C GLY A 195 -4.05 -0.27 -12.91
N LEU A 196 -3.10 0.52 -13.41
CA LEU A 196 -3.02 0.88 -14.83
C LEU A 196 -2.83 -0.38 -15.70
N LEU A 197 -1.92 -1.28 -15.31
CA LEU A 197 -1.62 -2.51 -16.05
C LEU A 197 -2.81 -3.50 -16.03
N THR A 198 -3.41 -3.75 -14.87
CA THR A 198 -4.56 -4.66 -14.76
C THR A 198 -5.81 -4.08 -15.40
N SER A 199 -6.01 -2.76 -15.33
CA SER A 199 -7.08 -2.08 -16.07
C SER A 199 -6.87 -2.19 -17.58
N VAL A 200 -5.66 -1.96 -18.11
CA VAL A 200 -5.38 -2.21 -19.54
C VAL A 200 -5.67 -3.67 -19.92
N ALA A 201 -5.37 -4.63 -19.04
CA ALA A 201 -5.63 -6.05 -19.27
C ALA A 201 -7.13 -6.42 -19.34
N VAL A 202 -7.97 -5.87 -18.44
CA VAL A 202 -9.38 -6.32 -18.29
C VAL A 202 -10.44 -5.32 -18.80
N TYR A 203 -10.15 -4.01 -18.82
CA TYR A 203 -11.15 -2.98 -19.12
C TYR A 203 -11.71 -3.12 -20.55
N PRO A 204 -13.04 -3.07 -20.75
CA PRO A 204 -13.65 -3.18 -22.07
C PRO A 204 -13.40 -1.91 -22.91
N MET A 205 -12.55 -2.03 -23.92
CA MET A 205 -12.24 -0.92 -24.84
C MET A 205 -13.03 -1.09 -26.14
N ILE A 206 -13.63 0.01 -26.63
CA ILE A 206 -14.37 0.00 -27.89
C ILE A 206 -13.41 -0.23 -29.08
N THR A 207 -13.63 -1.27 -29.88
CA THR A 207 -12.74 -1.66 -31.00
C THR A 207 -13.46 -1.75 -32.34
N GLU A 208 -13.54 -0.62 -33.06
CA GLU A 208 -14.20 -0.48 -34.37
C GLU A 208 -13.52 -1.23 -35.54
N THR A 209 -12.24 -1.57 -35.42
CA THR A 209 -11.47 -2.17 -36.53
C THR A 209 -10.65 -3.36 -36.06
N LYS A 210 -10.41 -4.32 -36.95
CA LYS A 210 -9.53 -5.48 -36.69
C LYS A 210 -8.14 -5.04 -36.23
N THR A 211 -7.57 -4.00 -36.84
CA THR A 211 -6.28 -3.41 -36.42
C THR A 211 -6.35 -2.89 -34.99
N ARG A 212 -7.39 -2.13 -34.61
CA ARG A 212 -7.55 -1.64 -33.23
C ARG A 212 -7.73 -2.78 -32.23
N ALA A 213 -8.47 -3.83 -32.59
CA ALA A 213 -8.63 -5.03 -31.77
C ALA A 213 -7.29 -5.78 -31.56
N THR A 214 -6.48 -5.96 -32.62
CA THR A 214 -5.14 -6.57 -32.52
C THR A 214 -4.20 -5.72 -31.64
N VAL A 215 -4.23 -4.40 -31.79
CA VAL A 215 -3.45 -3.48 -30.95
C VAL A 215 -3.86 -3.56 -29.47
N VAL A 216 -5.17 -3.54 -29.17
CA VAL A 216 -5.68 -3.70 -27.80
C VAL A 216 -5.27 -5.06 -27.22
N LEU A 217 -5.34 -6.15 -28.00
CA LEU A 217 -4.89 -7.47 -27.54
C LEU A 217 -3.38 -7.49 -27.23
N ALA A 218 -2.56 -6.84 -28.05
CA ALA A 218 -1.12 -6.72 -27.80
C ALA A 218 -0.81 -5.91 -26.53
N PHE A 219 -1.53 -4.80 -26.30
CA PHE A 219 -1.44 -4.03 -25.06
C PHE A 219 -1.87 -4.85 -23.83
N ARG A 220 -2.97 -5.61 -23.92
CA ARG A 220 -3.43 -6.52 -22.87
C ARG A 220 -2.38 -7.57 -22.51
N ALA A 221 -1.84 -8.28 -23.51
CA ALA A 221 -0.80 -9.28 -23.30
C ALA A 221 0.48 -8.67 -22.68
N THR A 222 0.91 -7.51 -23.16
CA THR A 222 2.06 -6.77 -22.63
C THR A 222 1.83 -6.34 -21.18
N ALA A 223 0.63 -5.81 -20.86
CA ALA A 223 0.31 -5.35 -19.51
C ALA A 223 0.26 -6.51 -18.50
N ILE A 224 -0.28 -7.67 -18.90
CA ILE A 224 -0.25 -8.89 -18.07
C ILE A 224 1.19 -9.35 -17.84
N ALA A 225 2.03 -9.39 -18.88
CA ALA A 225 3.43 -9.80 -18.76
C ALA A 225 4.21 -8.85 -17.82
N LEU A 226 4.04 -7.54 -17.98
CA LEU A 226 4.66 -6.53 -17.10
C LEU A 226 4.17 -6.64 -15.65
N ALA A 227 2.87 -6.85 -15.44
CA ALA A 227 2.30 -7.05 -14.10
C ALA A 227 2.93 -8.25 -13.38
N VAL A 228 3.06 -9.39 -14.07
CA VAL A 228 3.71 -10.60 -13.53
C VAL A 228 5.19 -10.36 -13.24
N VAL A 229 5.93 -9.74 -14.18
CA VAL A 229 7.36 -9.43 -14.00
C VAL A 229 7.58 -8.51 -12.80
N LEU A 230 6.80 -7.44 -12.66
CA LEU A 230 6.90 -6.52 -11.54
C LEU A 230 6.65 -7.21 -10.19
N TYR A 231 5.63 -8.06 -10.10
CA TYR A 231 5.36 -8.87 -8.91
C TYR A 231 6.55 -9.75 -8.55
N VAL A 232 7.04 -10.56 -9.49
CA VAL A 232 8.14 -11.51 -9.25
C VAL A 232 9.42 -10.77 -8.86
N VAL A 233 9.75 -9.68 -9.55
CA VAL A 233 10.96 -8.89 -9.29
C VAL A 233 10.90 -8.22 -7.92
N LEU A 234 9.79 -7.57 -7.54
CA LEU A 234 9.71 -6.85 -6.27
C LEU A 234 9.50 -7.78 -5.06
N ILE A 235 8.81 -8.92 -5.21
CA ILE A 235 8.77 -9.94 -4.14
C ILE A 235 10.17 -10.52 -3.94
N ARG A 236 10.88 -10.86 -5.02
CA ARG A 236 12.27 -11.34 -4.92
C ARG A 236 13.17 -10.30 -4.27
N ASN A 237 13.11 -9.04 -4.72
CA ASN A 237 13.91 -7.94 -4.18
C ASN A 237 13.64 -7.70 -2.68
N PHE A 238 12.38 -7.80 -2.23
CA PHE A 238 12.04 -7.71 -0.81
C PHE A 238 12.76 -8.79 0.01
N TYR A 239 12.70 -10.04 -0.42
CA TYR A 239 13.30 -11.15 0.31
C TYR A 239 14.84 -11.18 0.21
N THR A 240 15.44 -10.87 -0.94
CA THR A 240 16.90 -10.94 -1.15
C THR A 240 17.67 -9.66 -0.83
N GLY A 241 17.03 -8.48 -0.87
CA GLY A 241 17.67 -7.19 -0.57
C GLY A 241 17.46 -6.74 0.89
N ASN A 242 18.00 -5.59 1.27
CA ASN A 242 17.69 -4.92 2.53
C ASN A 242 16.79 -3.68 2.27
N PRO A 243 15.49 -3.71 2.62
CA PRO A 243 14.59 -2.56 2.46
C PRO A 243 15.01 -1.31 3.23
N ALA A 244 15.70 -1.44 4.38
CA ALA A 244 16.17 -0.30 5.16
C ALA A 244 17.26 0.51 4.44
N GLN A 245 17.99 -0.13 3.52
CA GLN A 245 19.09 0.46 2.74
C GLN A 245 18.73 0.65 1.26
N ALA A 246 17.52 0.27 0.83
CA ALA A 246 17.13 0.27 -0.58
C ALA A 246 17.23 1.66 -1.24
N CYS A 247 17.00 2.73 -0.48
CA CYS A 247 16.97 4.10 -0.99
C CYS A 247 16.99 5.14 0.14
N SER A 248 17.98 6.03 0.16
CA SER A 248 18.19 6.99 1.26
C SER A 248 17.10 8.06 1.39
N TRP A 249 16.48 8.46 0.27
CA TRP A 249 15.47 9.52 0.20
C TRP A 249 14.02 9.00 0.20
N CYS A 250 13.81 7.71 -0.07
CA CYS A 250 12.47 7.14 -0.30
C CYS A 250 11.51 7.32 0.89
N ARG A 251 12.05 7.33 2.12
CA ARG A 251 11.31 7.68 3.34
C ARG A 251 10.49 8.98 3.22
N TYR A 252 11.01 9.99 2.51
CA TYR A 252 10.37 11.30 2.37
C TYR A 252 9.16 11.30 1.46
N LEU A 253 8.95 10.23 0.67
CA LEU A 253 7.74 10.06 -0.13
C LEU A 253 6.52 9.76 0.76
N SER A 254 6.72 9.18 1.95
CA SER A 254 5.65 8.77 2.89
C SER A 254 5.76 9.42 4.27
N CYS A 255 6.76 10.26 4.52
CA CYS A 255 7.00 10.84 5.83
C CYS A 255 7.62 12.25 5.71
N ILE A 256 6.95 13.27 6.25
CA ILE A 256 7.44 14.65 6.27
C ILE A 256 8.21 14.90 7.58
N PRO A 257 9.53 15.16 7.54
CA PRO A 257 10.31 15.45 8.74
C PRO A 257 9.91 16.82 9.29
N SER A 258 9.62 16.87 10.59
CA SER A 258 9.35 18.12 11.31
C SER A 258 9.74 17.96 12.78
N ALA A 259 9.80 19.06 13.54
CA ALA A 259 10.06 19.02 14.99
C ALA A 259 8.95 18.34 15.81
N ALA A 260 7.88 17.85 15.17
CA ALA A 260 6.83 17.04 15.77
C ALA A 260 6.73 15.63 15.12
N ASN A 261 7.65 15.27 14.22
CA ASN A 261 7.64 13.99 13.50
C ASN A 261 9.06 13.45 13.26
N ASP A 262 9.67 13.01 14.35
CA ASP A 262 11.03 12.46 14.40
C ASP A 262 11.13 11.08 13.71
N ARG A 263 9.97 10.44 13.45
CA ARG A 263 9.80 9.11 12.86
C ARG A 263 10.22 9.00 11.39
N CYS A 264 10.56 10.11 10.75
CA CYS A 264 11.12 10.07 9.39
C CYS A 264 12.63 9.77 9.36
N GLN A 265 13.28 9.64 10.52
CA GLN A 265 14.71 9.34 10.64
C GLN A 265 14.99 7.84 10.83
N GLY A 266 16.19 7.41 10.44
CA GLY A 266 16.64 6.01 10.62
C GLY A 266 15.68 4.99 9.99
N THR A 267 15.28 3.99 10.78
CA THR A 267 14.28 2.96 10.42
C THR A 267 12.84 3.40 10.67
N GLY A 268 12.61 4.54 11.32
CA GLY A 268 11.31 5.04 11.76
C GLY A 268 10.87 4.57 13.15
N ILE A 269 11.66 3.73 13.82
CA ILE A 269 11.46 3.39 15.24
C ILE A 269 12.05 4.52 16.10
N VAL A 270 11.26 5.02 17.06
CA VAL A 270 11.74 5.93 18.09
C VAL A 270 12.18 5.10 19.29
N THR A 271 13.47 4.81 19.38
CA THR A 271 14.07 4.24 20.59
C THR A 271 14.05 5.29 21.69
N THR A 272 13.17 5.13 22.68
CA THR A 272 13.27 5.88 23.92
C THR A 272 14.49 5.38 24.68
N THR A 273 15.65 6.01 24.48
CA THR A 273 16.79 5.83 25.38
C THR A 273 16.38 6.30 26.76
N THR A 274 16.08 5.37 27.65
CA THR A 274 16.12 5.61 29.09
C THR A 274 17.55 5.98 29.44
N SER A 275 17.82 7.28 29.55
CA SER A 275 19.01 7.80 30.21
C SER A 275 18.96 7.35 31.66
N SER A 276 19.76 6.33 31.98
CA SER A 276 20.06 5.85 33.33
C SER A 276 20.80 6.90 34.14
#